data_AF-A0A1E4IKN2-F1
#
_entry.id   AF-A0A1E4IKN2-F1
#
_cell.length_a   1.000
_cell.length_b   1.000
_cell.length_c   1.000
_cell.angle_alpha   90.00
_cell.angle_beta   90.00
_cell.angle_gamma   90.00
#
_symmetry.space_group_name_H-M   'P 1'
#
loop_
_entity.id
_entity.type
_entity.pdbx_description
1 polymer ?
#
loop_
_entity_poly.entity_id
_entity_poly.type
_entity_poly.pdbx_seq_one_letter_code
_entity_poly.pdbx_strand_id
1 'polypeptide(L)' 'MEAVKGTVVGGKVVFEGQALPDGTEVAVLVARQERSVRLSPHLQRELESALEEADRVEGISVDALLAELRKIGRT' A
#
# COMPACT_ATOMS: atom_id res chain seq x y z
N MET A 1 -12.51 -1.90 13.11
CA MET A 1 -11.38 -2.83 13.27
C MET A 1 -10.37 -2.14 14.15
N GLU A 2 -10.01 -2.74 15.28
CA GLU A 2 -9.06 -2.17 16.25
C GLU A 2 -7.83 -3.07 16.31
N ALA A 3 -6.64 -2.48 16.23
CA ALA A 3 -5.39 -3.23 16.31
C ALA A 3 -4.83 -3.12 17.73
N VAL A 4 -4.92 -4.21 18.49
CA VAL A 4 -4.37 -4.29 19.85
C VAL A 4 -3.04 -5.05 19.81
N LYS A 5 -2.02 -4.50 20.46
CA LYS A 5 -0.70 -5.15 20.54
C LYS A 5 -0.68 -6.11 21.73
N GLY A 6 -0.21 -7.33 21.50
CA GLY A 6 0.00 -8.34 22.54
C GLY A 6 1.37 -9.00 22.43
N THR A 7 1.80 -9.65 23.50
CA THR A 7 3.05 -10.41 23.57
C THR A 7 2.75 -11.89 23.72
N VAL A 8 3.52 -12.75 23.06
CA VAL A 8 3.38 -14.21 23.21
C VAL A 8 4.13 -14.68 24.46
N VAL A 9 3.42 -15.29 25.41
CA VAL A 9 3.98 -15.92 26.62
C VAL A 9 3.47 -17.35 26.70
N GLY A 10 4.38 -18.34 26.71
CA GLY A 10 4.01 -19.75 26.78
C GLY A 10 3.12 -20.24 25.62
N GLY A 11 3.27 -19.64 24.43
CA GLY A 11 2.45 -19.96 23.25
C GLY A 11 1.06 -19.32 23.22
N LYS A 12 0.73 -18.46 24.18
CA LYS A 12 -0.52 -17.70 24.22
C LYS A 12 -0.25 -16.21 24.01
N VAL A 13 -1.12 -15.55 23.25
CA VAL A 13 -1.07 -14.09 23.11
C VAL A 13 -1.68 -13.46 24.37
N VAL A 14 -0.91 -12.61 25.03
CA VAL A 14 -1.31 -11.85 26.22
C VAL A 14 -1.41 -10.38 25.84
N PHE A 15 -2.55 -9.75 26.12
CA PHE A 15 -2.77 -8.32 25.94
C PHE A 15 -2.51 -7.61 27.27
N GLU A 16 -1.70 -6.55 27.26
CA GLU A 16 -1.49 -5.71 28.44
C GLU A 16 -2.46 -4.52 28.39
N GLY A 17 -3.18 -4.27 29.49
CA GLY A 17 -3.99 -3.05 29.69
C GLY A 17 -5.42 -3.07 29.15
N GLN A 18 -5.85 -4.06 28.36
CA GLN A 18 -7.21 -4.14 27.83
C GLN A 18 -7.72 -5.59 27.81
N ALA A 19 -8.85 -5.82 28.47
CA ALA A 19 -9.59 -7.07 28.39
C ALA A 19 -10.59 -6.98 27.22
N LEU A 20 -10.60 -7.99 26.36
CA LEU A 20 -11.62 -8.13 25.33
C LEU A 20 -12.86 -8.79 25.95
N PRO A 21 -14.09 -8.37 25.60
CA PRO A 21 -15.31 -9.03 26.06
C PRO A 21 -15.38 -10.50 25.65
N ASP A 22 -16.02 -11.32 26.48
CA ASP A 22 -16.26 -12.73 26.15
C ASP A 22 -17.03 -12.88 24.83
N GLY A 23 -16.62 -13.86 24.02
CA GLY A 23 -17.21 -14.11 22.70
C GLY A 23 -16.69 -13.19 21.59
N THR A 24 -15.72 -12.30 21.86
CA THR A 24 -15.07 -11.48 20.83
C THR A 24 -14.28 -12.36 19.85
N GLU A 25 -14.60 -12.26 18.56
CA GLU A 25 -13.82 -12.89 17.49
C GLU A 25 -12.54 -12.08 17.25
N VAL A 26 -11.38 -12.76 17.30
CA VAL A 26 -10.06 -12.12 17.19
C VAL A 26 -9.25 -12.68 16.04
N ALA A 27 -8.51 -11.81 15.37
CA ALA A 27 -7.50 -12.19 14.39
C ALA A 27 -6.10 -11.87 14.94
N VAL A 28 -5.19 -12.84 14.88
CA VAL A 28 -3.80 -12.66 15.32
C VAL A 28 -2.92 -12.39 14.10
N LEU A 29 -2.36 -11.19 14.05
CA LEU A 29 -1.39 -10.79 13.04
C LEU A 29 0.03 -10.99 13.58
N VAL A 30 0.72 -12.01 13.09
CA VAL A 30 2.13 -12.23 13.43
C VAL A 30 2.99 -11.46 12.44
N ALA A 31 3.49 -10.30 12.87
CA ALA A 31 4.50 -9.57 12.14
C ALA A 31 5.79 -10.40 12.14
N ARG A 32 5.99 -11.23 11.11
CA ARG A 32 7.32 -11.74 10.81
C ARG A 32 8.15 -10.51 10.45
N GLN A 33 9.28 -10.32 11.13
CA GLN A 33 10.32 -9.45 10.59
C GLN A 33 10.86 -10.14 9.34
N GLU A 34 10.11 -10.03 8.24
CA GLU A 34 10.74 -10.16 6.94
C GLU A 34 11.82 -9.10 6.93
N ARG A 35 13.06 -9.54 6.66
CA ARG A 35 14.20 -8.64 6.55
C ARG A 35 13.75 -7.51 5.64
N SER A 36 13.81 -6.29 6.14
CA SER A 36 13.45 -5.12 5.33
C SER A 36 14.23 -5.22 4.02
N VAL A 37 13.52 -5.34 2.91
CA VAL A 37 14.15 -5.37 1.58
C VAL A 37 14.79 -4.00 1.42
N ARG A 38 16.12 -3.98 1.39
CA ARG A 38 16.91 -2.78 1.17
C ARG A 38 17.38 -2.81 -0.26
N LEU A 39 16.94 -1.83 -1.05
CA LEU A 39 17.48 -1.63 -2.39
C LEU A 39 18.90 -1.06 -2.28
N SER A 40 19.73 -1.38 -3.27
CA SER A 40 20.98 -0.64 -3.43
C SER A 40 20.66 0.84 -3.73
N PRO A 41 21.55 1.79 -3.42
CA PRO A 41 21.30 3.21 -3.70
C PRO A 41 21.00 3.53 -5.17
N HIS A 42 21.47 2.70 -6.11
CA HIS A 42 21.12 2.83 -7.52
C HIS A 42 19.66 2.40 -7.77
N LEU A 43 19.27 1.21 -7.31
CA LEU A 43 17.92 0.69 -7.50
C LEU A 43 16.85 1.53 -6.79
N GLN A 44 17.19 2.11 -5.64
CA GLN A 44 16.31 3.05 -4.94
C GLN A 44 16.01 4.29 -5.80
N ARG A 45 17.04 4.90 -6.41
CA ARG A 45 16.88 6.06 -7.29
C ARG A 45 16.07 5.74 -8.55
N GLU A 46 16.31 4.58 -9.14
CA GLU A 46 15.52 4.11 -10.30
C GLU A 46 14.04 3.95 -9.95
N LEU A 47 13.75 3.37 -8.78
CA LEU A 47 12.37 3.22 -8.30
C LEU A 47 11.71 4.58 -8.05
N GLU A 48 12.41 5.50 -7.40
CA GLU A 48 11.91 6.86 -7.14
C GLU A 48 11.61 7.59 -8.45
N SER A 49 12.50 7.52 -9.44
CA SER A 49 12.26 8.11 -10.77
C SER A 49 11.04 7.51 -11.47
N ALA A 50 10.83 6.20 -11.37
CA ALA A 50 9.67 5.54 -11.98
C ALA A 50 8.36 5.91 -11.30
N LEU A 51 8.37 6.10 -9.97
CA LEU A 51 7.21 6.59 -9.23
C LEU A 51 6.88 8.03 -9.59
N GLU A 52 7.90 8.90 -9.67
CA GLU A 52 7.73 10.28 -10.12
C GLU A 52 7.15 10.35 -11.54
N GLU A 53 7.57 9.44 -12.43
CA GLU A 53 6.97 9.32 -13.77
C GLU A 53 5.52 8.88 -13.73
N ALA A 54 5.18 7.90 -12.90
CA ALA A 54 3.80 7.40 -12.78
C ALA A 54 2.85 8.45 -12.18
N ASP A 55 3.35 9.29 -11.27
CA ASP A 55 2.59 10.39 -10.67
C ASP A 55 2.37 11.56 -11.64
N ARG A 56 3.14 11.63 -12.74
CA ARG A 56 2.86 12.61 -13.79
C ARG A 56 1.54 12.27 -14.46
N VAL A 57 0.53 13.09 -14.20
CA VAL A 57 -0.73 13.13 -14.97
C VAL A 57 -0.48 13.86 -16.30
N GLU A 58 0.46 13.34 -17.10
CA GLU A 58 0.70 13.81 -18.45
C GLU A 58 -0.34 13.16 -19.37
N GLY A 59 -1.36 13.94 -19.68
CA GLY A 59 -2.44 13.54 -20.57
C GLY A 59 -3.26 14.75 -20.99
N ILE A 60 -3.96 14.61 -22.10
CA ILE A 60 -5.01 15.55 -22.47
C ILE A 60 -6.34 15.08 -21.86
N SER A 61 -7.26 16.00 -21.61
CA SER A 61 -8.61 15.62 -21.20
C SER A 61 -9.28 14.76 -22.28
N VAL A 62 -10.26 13.95 -21.88
CA VAL A 62 -11.06 13.15 -22.83
C VAL A 62 -11.67 14.04 -23.91
N ASP A 63 -12.13 15.24 -23.56
CA ASP A 63 -12.70 16.19 -24.52
C ASP A 63 -11.66 16.69 -25.54
N ALA A 64 -10.44 16.98 -25.08
CA ALA A 64 -9.34 17.37 -25.97
C ALA A 64 -8.92 16.21 -26.89
N LEU A 65 -8.87 14.98 -26.38
CA LEU A 65 -8.61 13.78 -27.18
C LEU A 65 -9.67 13.58 -28.26
N LEU A 66 -10.95 13.65 -27.89
CA LEU A 66 -12.06 13.52 -28.83
C LEU A 66 -12.06 14.64 -29.88
N ALA A 67 -11.63 15.86 -29.51
CA ALA A 67 -11.47 16.95 -30.46
C ALA A 67 -10.37 16.66 -31.49
N GLU A 68 -9.22 16.12 -31.08
CA GLU A 68 -8.14 15.73 -32.01
C GLU A 68 -8.55 14.57 -32.93
N LEU A 69 -9.19 13.53 -32.38
CA LEU A 69 -9.64 12.38 -33.18
C LEU A 69 -10.68 12.78 -34.25
N ARG A 70 -11.56 13.73 -33.95
CA ARG A 70 -12.52 14.28 -34.92
C ARG A 70 -11.87 15.07 -36.06
N LYS A 71 -10.67 15.62 -35.85
CA LYS A 71 -9.90 16.28 -36.93
C LYS A 71 -9.32 15.24 -37.89
N ILE A 72 -8.87 14.10 -37.36
CA ILE A 72 -8.25 13.02 -38.14
C ILE A 72 -9.31 12.20 -38.88
N GLY A 73 -10.45 11.90 -38.26
CA GLY A 73 -11.55 11.13 -38.86
C GLY A 73 -12.39 11.87 -39.92
N ARG A 74 -11.88 12.98 -40.47
CA ARG A 74 -12.54 13.79 -41.52
C ARG A 74 -11.74 13.75 -42.84
N THR A 75 -11.22 12.57 -43.17
CA THR A 75 -10.72 12.17 -44.49
C THR A 75 -11.58 11.04 -45.03
#